data_AF-A0A2V8D5H0-F1
#
_entry.id   AF-A0A2V8D5H0-F1
#
_cell.length_a   1.000
_cell.length_b   1.000
_cell.length_c   1.000
_cell.angle_alpha   90.00
_cell.angle_beta   90.00
_cell.angle_gamma   90.00
#
_symmetry.space_group_name_H-M   'P 1'
#
loop_
_entity.id
_entity.type
_entity.pdbx_description
1 polymer ?
#
loop_
_entity_poly.entity_id
_entity_poly.type
_entity_poly.pdbx_seq_one_letter_code
_entity_poly.pdbx_strand_id
1 'polypeptide(L)' 'MRTRSEVEQAAHLLGDERWKVWMNCGIHDWRALPETDSGEHYCPKCWTLWTSDGAILHVPDQPPMKKKE' A
#
# COMPACT_ATOMS: atom_id res chain seq x y z
N MET A 1 -11.29 0.17 13.57
CA MET A 1 -10.12 0.57 12.76
C MET A 1 -9.21 -0.62 12.64
N ARG A 2 -8.52 -0.78 11.50
CA ARG A 2 -7.45 -1.78 11.40
C ARG A 2 -6.20 -1.26 12.09
N THR A 3 -5.40 -2.16 12.62
CA THR A 3 -4.08 -1.82 13.12
C THR A 3 -3.11 -1.62 11.97
N ARG A 4 -2.04 -0.85 12.20
CA ARG A 4 -0.93 -0.73 11.23
C ARG A 4 -0.40 -2.10 10.80
N SER A 5 -0.17 -3.01 11.74
CA SER A 5 0.35 -4.35 11.47
C SER A 5 -0.57 -5.18 10.58
N GLU A 6 -1.90 -5.06 10.73
CA GLU A 6 -2.87 -5.75 9.87
C GLU A 6 -2.80 -5.24 8.42
N VAL A 7 -2.59 -3.94 8.23
CA VAL A 7 -2.44 -3.34 6.91
C VAL A 7 -1.13 -3.79 6.26
N GLU A 8 -0.02 -3.76 6.99
CA GLU A 8 1.28 -4.25 6.52
C GLU A 8 1.22 -5.74 6.14
N GLN A 9 0.60 -6.57 6.99
CA GLN A 9 0.43 -7.99 6.71
C GLN A 9 -0.44 -8.24 5.47
N ALA A 10 -1.54 -7.51 5.29
CA ALA A 10 -2.37 -7.60 4.09
C ALA A 10 -1.58 -7.22 2.83
N ALA A 11 -0.71 -6.22 2.94
CA ALA A 11 0.16 -5.81 1.86
C ALA A 11 1.20 -6.91 1.52
N HIS A 12 1.79 -7.55 2.53
CA HIS A 12 2.72 -8.67 2.34
C HIS A 12 2.08 -9.89 1.68
N LEU A 13 0.82 -10.20 1.99
CA LEU A 13 0.09 -11.30 1.35
C LEU A 13 -0.11 -11.13 -0.16
N LEU A 14 -0.04 -9.90 -0.68
CA LEU A 14 -0.10 -9.65 -2.12
C LEU A 14 1.20 -10.04 -2.85
N GLY A 15 2.34 -10.15 -2.14
CA GLY A 15 3.63 -10.53 -2.71
C GLY A 15 3.99 -9.78 -3.99
N ASP A 16 4.40 -10.51 -5.02
CA ASP A 16 4.80 -9.96 -6.34
C ASP A 16 3.65 -9.28 -7.10
N GLU A 17 2.40 -9.61 -6.80
CA GLU A 17 1.24 -8.96 -7.43
C GLU A 17 0.96 -7.59 -6.82
N ARG A 18 1.55 -7.26 -5.66
CA ARG A 18 1.33 -5.97 -4.98
C ARG A 18 1.69 -4.79 -5.87
N TRP A 19 2.78 -4.88 -6.63
CA TRP A 19 3.16 -3.84 -7.59
C TRP A 19 2.07 -3.56 -8.62
N LYS A 20 1.49 -4.61 -9.20
CA LYS A 20 0.40 -4.47 -10.19
C LYS A 20 -0.86 -3.89 -9.56
N VAL A 21 -1.23 -4.38 -8.38
CA VAL A 21 -2.39 -3.86 -7.64
C VAL A 21 -2.18 -2.37 -7.32
N TRP A 22 -1.00 -1.99 -6.87
CA TRP A 22 -0.64 -0.61 -6.56
C TRP A 22 -0.73 0.30 -7.79
N MET A 23 -0.12 -0.11 -8.90
CA MET A 23 -0.20 0.61 -10.18
C MET A 23 -1.64 0.77 -10.68
N ASN A 24 -2.47 -0.26 -10.54
CA ASN A 24 -3.87 -0.24 -10.95
C ASN A 24 -4.76 0.58 -10.01
N CYS A 25 -4.35 0.77 -8.76
CA CYS A 25 -5.15 1.49 -7.78
C CYS A 25 -5.15 3.00 -8.03
N GLY A 26 -4.07 3.52 -8.61
CA GLY A 26 -3.95 4.92 -9.01
C GLY A 26 -3.61 5.87 -7.85
N ILE A 27 -3.83 7.17 -8.10
CA ILE A 27 -3.57 8.25 -7.14
C ILE A 27 -4.71 8.33 -6.14
N HIS A 28 -4.37 8.43 -4.86
CA HIS A 28 -5.33 8.59 -3.76
C HIS A 28 -5.18 9.97 -3.12
N ASP A 29 -6.30 10.57 -2.72
CA ASP A 29 -6.28 11.60 -1.68
C ASP A 29 -6.19 10.88 -0.32
N TRP A 30 -4.98 10.82 0.24
CA TRP A 30 -4.71 10.07 1.47
C TRP A 30 -5.52 10.57 2.66
N ARG A 31 -5.92 11.84 2.69
CA ARG A 31 -6.74 12.41 3.76
C ARG A 31 -8.18 11.89 3.76
N ALA A 32 -8.65 11.38 2.63
CA ALA A 32 -9.97 10.77 2.51
C ALA A 32 -9.96 9.26 2.81
N LEU A 33 -8.78 8.68 3.06
CA LEU A 33 -8.62 7.26 3.34
C LEU A 33 -8.86 6.95 4.84
N PRO A 34 -9.31 5.73 5.17
CA PRO A 34 -9.45 5.30 6.55
C PRO A 34 -8.10 5.36 7.29
N GLU A 35 -8.19 5.75 8.56
CA GLU A 35 -7.05 5.81 9.48
C GLU A 35 -6.89 4.47 10.22
N THR A 36 -5.64 4.13 10.53
CA THR A 36 -5.27 3.05 11.45
C THR A 36 -5.51 3.48 12.90
N ASP A 37 -5.32 2.56 13.84
CA ASP A 37 -5.30 2.87 15.27
C ASP A 37 -4.13 3.79 15.69
N SER A 38 -3.10 3.87 14.85
CA SER A 38 -1.84 4.56 15.12
C SER A 38 -1.74 5.92 14.38
N GLY A 39 -2.78 6.30 13.62
CA GLY A 39 -2.87 7.61 12.96
C GLY A 39 -2.34 7.65 11.52
N GLU A 40 -1.99 6.51 10.91
CA GLU A 40 -1.65 6.43 9.50
C GLU A 40 -2.89 6.21 8.64
N HIS A 41 -2.89 6.75 7.43
CA HIS A 41 -3.95 6.48 6.47
C HIS A 41 -3.59 5.29 5.61
N TYR A 42 -4.58 4.50 5.20
CA TYR A 42 -4.31 3.37 4.31
C TYR A 42 -5.37 3.18 3.23
N CYS A 43 -4.95 2.66 2.09
CA CYS A 43 -5.87 2.29 1.03
C CYS A 43 -6.27 0.82 1.18
N PRO A 44 -7.56 0.49 1.35
CA PRO A 44 -8.00 -0.90 1.51
C PRO A 44 -7.93 -1.72 0.21
N LYS A 45 -7.61 -1.10 -0.92
CA LYS A 45 -7.46 -1.78 -2.23
C LYS A 45 -6.03 -2.21 -2.49
N CYS A 46 -5.06 -1.31 -2.34
CA CYS A 46 -3.65 -1.60 -2.58
C CYS A 46 -2.81 -1.82 -1.30
N TRP A 47 -3.42 -1.64 -0.13
CA TRP A 47 -2.76 -1.76 1.19
C TRP A 47 -1.52 -0.89 1.31
N THR A 48 -1.53 0.27 0.64
CA THR A 48 -0.52 1.31 0.83
C THR A 48 -0.85 2.09 2.10
N LEU A 49 0.19 2.42 2.85
CA LEU A 49 0.12 3.25 4.05
C LEU A 49 0.69 4.63 3.75
N TRP A 50 0.09 5.64 4.35
CA TRP A 50 0.54 7.02 4.35
C TRP A 50 0.70 7.47 5.79
N THR A 51 1.82 8.12 6.10
CA THR A 51 2.00 8.81 7.37
C THR A 51 0.97 9.94 7.51
N SER A 52 0.85 10.49 8.73
CA SER A 52 -0.04 11.63 9.01
C SER A 52 0.35 12.91 8.26
N ASP A 53 1.59 13.01 7.76
CA ASP A 53 2.06 14.08 6.86
C ASP A 53 1.91 13.75 5.37
N GLY A 54 1.44 12.55 5.02
CA GLY A 54 1.16 12.13 3.65
C GLY A 54 2.33 11.45 2.92
N ALA A 55 3.38 11.05 3.62
CA ALA A 55 4.48 10.28 3.04
C ALA A 55 4.07 8.81 2.87
N ILE A 56 4.39 8.21 1.72
CA ILE A 56 4.07 6.80 1.44
C ILE A 56 5.02 5.89 2.22
N LEU A 57 4.45 4.99 3.02
CA LEU A 57 5.16 3.90 3.68
C LEU A 57 5.12 2.63 2.82
N HIS A 58 6.26 1.94 2.75
CA HIS A 58 6.39 0.63 2.11
C HIS A 58 5.87 0.61 0.66
N VAL A 59 6.41 1.48 -0.19
CA VAL A 59 6.21 1.43 -1.64
C VAL A 59 6.58 0.01 -2.12
N PRO A 60 5.69 -0.69 -2.86
CA PRO A 60 6.00 -2.03 -3.35
C PRO A 60 7.17 -1.98 -4.34
N ASP A 61 8.06 -2.97 -4.26
CA ASP A 61 9.14 -3.13 -5.22
C ASP A 61 8.59 -3.45 -6.62
N GLN A 62 9.18 -2.84 -7.63
CA GLN A 62 8.89 -3.19 -9.01
C GLN A 62 9.46 -4.60 -9.28
N PRO A 63 8.65 -5.56 -9.77
CA PRO A 63 9.16 -6.88 -10.09
C PRO A 63 10.23 -6.78 -11.17
N PRO A 64 11.29 -7.61 -11.10
CA PRO A 64 12.34 -7.59 -12.10
C PRO A 64 11.70 -7.80 -13.48
N MET A 65 11.99 -6.91 -14.43
CA MET A 65 11.58 -7.08 -15.82
C MET A 65 12.20 -8.39 -16.31
N LYS A 66 11.41 -9.47 -16.40
CA LYS A 66 11.86 -10.69 -17.05
C LYS A 66 12.22 -10.32 -18.48
N LYS A 67 13.53 -10.28 -18.78
CA LYS A 67 14.01 -10.26 -20.17
C LYS A 67 13.39 -11.50 -20.81
N LYS A 68 12.57 -11.29 -21.84
CA LYS A 68 12.14 -12.39 -22.71
C LYS A 68 13.40 -12.85 -23.44
N GLU A 69 13.91 -14.01 -23.07
CA GLU A 69 14.84 -14.78 -23.92
C GLU A 69 14.05 -15.49 -25.02
#